data_AF-A0A1E4I2U5-F1
#
_entry.id   AF-A0A1E4I2U5-F1
#
_cell.length_a   1.000
_cell.length_b   1.000
_cell.length_c   1.000
_cell.angle_alpha   90.00
_cell.angle_beta   90.00
_cell.angle_gamma   90.00
#
_symmetry.space_group_name_H-M   'P 1'
#
loop_
_entity.id
_entity.type
_entity.pdbx_description
1 polymer ?
#
loop_
_entity_poly.entity_id
_entity_poly.type
_entity_poly.pdbx_seq_one_letter_code
_entity_poly.pdbx_strand_id
1 'polypeptide(L)'
;MPPGPHRFWHWQLVLDGGVPQEFLTRSEAPSEPALTYDGVAVGYRNDWWQLPGGDLAAMGDHGQIMVVCRSTGTVVVRMGDDDGPNVALALRLQQLAQRVVD
;
A
#
# COMPACT_ATOMS: atom_id res chain seq x y z
N MET A 1 -29.39 18.51 26.32
CA MET A 1 -28.88 17.17 25.91
C MET A 1 -27.70 17.41 24.98
N PRO A 2 -26.51 16.87 25.26
CA PRO A 2 -25.34 17.06 24.40
C PRO A 2 -25.46 16.22 23.12
N PRO A 3 -24.85 16.63 22.00
CA PRO A 3 -24.86 15.87 20.75
C PRO A 3 -24.05 14.57 20.92
N GLY A 4 -24.58 13.48 20.34
CA GLY A 4 -24.02 12.14 20.44
C GLY A 4 -22.62 12.02 19.82
N PRO A 5 -21.86 10.96 20.16
CA PRO A 5 -20.47 10.82 19.76
C PRO A 5 -20.36 10.65 18.24
N HIS A 6 -19.65 11.59 17.62
CA HIS A 6 -19.17 11.47 16.25
C HIS A 6 -18.34 10.20 16.12
N ARG A 7 -18.85 9.19 15.40
CA ARG A 7 -18.07 8.04 14.98
C ARG A 7 -17.11 8.48 13.89
N PHE A 8 -15.91 8.85 14.29
CA PHE A 8 -14.78 8.92 13.38
C PHE A 8 -14.47 7.48 12.94
N TRP A 9 -14.65 7.19 11.66
CA TRP A 9 -14.12 5.97 11.06
C TRP A 9 -12.60 6.09 11.04
N HIS A 10 -11.95 5.66 12.12
CA HIS A 10 -10.51 5.47 12.16
C HIS A 10 -10.23 4.23 11.30
N TRP A 11 -10.00 4.43 10.01
CA TRP A 11 -9.41 3.39 9.16
C TRP A 11 -7.94 3.26 9.55
N GLN A 12 -7.69 2.75 10.75
CA GLN A 12 -6.39 2.21 11.07
C GLN A 12 -6.33 0.89 10.30
N LEU A 13 -5.70 0.96 9.13
CA LEU A 13 -5.26 -0.19 8.37
C LEU A 13 -4.57 -1.14 9.35
N VAL A 14 -5.19 -2.28 9.61
CA VAL A 14 -4.60 -3.32 10.44
C VAL A 14 -3.43 -3.90 9.65
N LEU A 15 -2.22 -3.42 9.96
CA LEU A 15 -0.96 -4.02 9.51
C LEU A 15 -0.65 -5.23 10.42
N ASP A 16 -1.53 -6.23 10.49
CA ASP A 16 -1.21 -7.50 11.19
C ASP A 16 -0.54 -8.52 10.25
N GLY A 17 -0.34 -8.15 8.98
CA GLY A 17 0.35 -8.95 7.99
C GLY A 17 1.87 -8.72 7.99
N GLY A 18 2.58 -9.35 8.93
CA GLY A 18 4.00 -9.72 8.79
C GLY A 18 4.96 -8.65 8.25
N VAL A 19 4.77 -7.36 8.58
CA VAL A 19 5.73 -6.31 8.23
C VAL A 19 7.01 -6.58 9.02
N PRO A 20 8.17 -6.87 8.37
CA PRO A 20 9.39 -7.17 9.11
C PRO A 20 9.75 -6.01 10.04
N GLN A 21 10.25 -6.31 11.24
CA GLN A 21 10.44 -5.31 12.30
C GLN A 21 11.35 -4.15 11.87
N GLU A 22 12.26 -4.40 10.91
CA GLU A 22 13.13 -3.40 10.30
C GLU A 22 12.35 -2.32 9.55
N PHE A 23 11.15 -2.61 9.05
CA PHE A 23 10.27 -1.65 8.36
C PHE A 23 9.53 -0.74 9.33
N LEU A 24 9.00 -1.30 10.43
CA LEU A 24 8.34 -0.51 11.48
C LEU A 24 9.32 0.50 12.10
N THR A 25 10.55 0.05 12.36
CA THR A 25 11.64 0.88 12.91
C THR A 25 12.06 2.00 11.94
N ARG A 26 11.87 1.83 10.63
CA ARG A 26 12.22 2.81 9.58
C ARG A 26 11.10 3.76 9.19
N SER A 27 9.86 3.51 9.63
CA SER A 27 8.71 4.38 9.31
C SER A 27 8.90 5.83 9.81
N GLU A 28 9.79 6.04 10.78
CA GLU A 28 10.15 7.34 11.36
C GLU A 28 11.39 8.00 10.70
N ALA A 29 12.07 7.32 9.77
CA ALA A 29 13.35 7.75 9.19
C ALA A 29 13.23 8.19 7.70
N PRO A 30 14.09 9.12 7.24
CA PRO A 30 14.06 9.61 5.86
C PRO A 30 14.50 8.52 4.87
N SER A 31 13.54 7.96 4.13
CA SER A 31 13.69 7.20 2.86
C SER A 31 15.07 6.54 2.63
N GLU A 32 15.36 5.48 3.38
CA GLU A 32 16.48 4.56 3.14
C GLU A 32 16.08 3.50 2.07
N PRO A 33 17.04 2.85 1.37
CA PRO A 33 16.91 2.42 -0.03
C PRO A 33 15.95 1.26 -0.27
N ALA A 34 15.56 1.12 -1.54
CA ALA A 34 14.73 0.04 -2.04
C ALA A 34 15.23 -1.34 -1.56
N LEU A 35 14.29 -2.16 -1.06
CA LEU A 35 14.51 -3.55 -0.67
C LEU A 35 13.86 -4.46 -1.71
N THR A 36 14.42 -5.66 -1.90
CA THR A 36 13.81 -6.67 -2.77
C THR A 36 12.76 -7.46 -2.00
N TYR A 37 11.48 -7.27 -2.31
CA TYR A 37 10.34 -8.00 -1.75
C TYR A 37 9.70 -8.84 -2.86
N ASP A 38 9.61 -10.16 -2.66
CA ASP A 38 9.24 -11.15 -3.69
C ASP A 38 9.90 -10.91 -5.07
N GLY A 39 11.19 -10.55 -5.07
CA GLY A 39 11.95 -10.27 -6.29
C GLY A 39 11.74 -8.87 -6.89
N VAL A 40 10.94 -8.02 -6.27
CA VAL A 40 10.65 -6.65 -6.73
C VAL A 40 11.35 -5.63 -5.83
N ALA A 41 12.08 -4.68 -6.43
CA ALA A 41 12.65 -3.56 -5.69
C ALA A 41 11.55 -2.55 -5.32
N VAL A 42 11.31 -2.36 -4.03
CA VAL A 42 10.31 -1.44 -3.47
C VAL A 42 10.90 -0.63 -2.32
N GLY A 43 10.46 0.62 -2.18
CA GLY A 43 10.76 1.43 -0.99
C GLY A 43 9.68 1.29 0.08
N TYR A 44 9.93 1.81 1.28
CA TYR A 44 8.90 1.93 2.32
C TYR A 44 9.09 3.22 3.13
N ARG A 45 8.01 3.96 3.36
CA ARG A 45 8.02 5.20 4.15
C ARG A 45 6.62 5.54 4.65
N ASN A 46 6.50 5.98 5.90
CA ASN A 46 5.24 6.45 6.49
C ASN A 46 4.06 5.48 6.24
N ASP A 47 4.30 4.19 6.41
CA ASP A 47 3.32 3.12 6.18
C ASP A 47 2.87 2.91 4.73
N TRP A 48 3.65 3.43 3.77
CA TRP A 48 3.46 3.18 2.35
C TRP A 48 4.62 2.42 1.75
N TRP A 49 4.29 1.44 0.93
CA TRP A 49 5.21 0.89 -0.05
C TRP A 49 5.35 1.86 -1.22
N GLN A 50 6.57 2.07 -1.68
CA GLN A 50 6.87 2.82 -2.88
C GLN A 50 7.16 1.85 -4.02
N LEU A 51 6.25 1.78 -4.98
CA LEU A 51 6.38 0.97 -6.18
C LEU A 51 7.36 1.63 -7.18
N PRO A 52 7.91 0.87 -8.14
CA PRO A 52 8.63 1.44 -9.27
C PRO A 52 7.84 2.54 -9.96
N GLY A 53 8.51 3.63 -10.37
CA GLY A 53 7.82 4.81 -10.92
C GLY A 53 7.24 5.76 -9.87
N GLY A 54 7.31 5.40 -8.59
CA GLY A 54 6.94 6.25 -7.47
C GLY A 54 5.48 6.13 -7.05
N ASP A 55 4.69 5.20 -7.56
CA ASP A 55 3.34 5.02 -7.02
C ASP A 55 3.38 4.48 -5.59
N LEU A 56 2.32 4.74 -4.82
CA LEU A 56 2.24 4.34 -3.42
C LEU A 56 1.27 3.16 -3.28
N ALA A 57 1.64 2.16 -2.50
CA ALA A 57 0.79 1.02 -2.22
C ALA A 57 0.63 0.79 -0.72
N ALA A 58 -0.61 0.54 -0.31
CA ALA A 58 -0.94 -0.10 0.95
C ALA A 58 -1.30 -1.55 0.65
N MET A 59 -0.66 -2.49 1.35
CA MET A 59 -0.83 -3.93 1.14
C MET A 59 -1.12 -4.58 2.49
N GLY A 60 -2.23 -5.31 2.58
CA GLY A 60 -2.64 -6.10 3.73
C GLY A 60 -2.83 -7.57 3.35
N ASP A 61 -3.04 -8.42 4.35
CA ASP A 61 -3.19 -9.86 4.16
C ASP A 61 -4.36 -10.23 3.23
N HIS A 62 -4.33 -11.47 2.72
CA HIS A 62 -5.36 -12.01 1.83
C HIS A 62 -5.64 -11.13 0.60
N GLY A 63 -4.61 -10.41 0.14
CA GLY A 63 -4.68 -9.62 -1.07
C GLY A 63 -5.50 -8.33 -0.97
N GLN A 64 -5.63 -7.74 0.22
CA GLN A 64 -6.15 -6.37 0.36
C GLN A 64 -5.12 -5.36 -0.14
N ILE A 65 -5.44 -4.61 -1.21
CA ILE A 65 -4.45 -3.70 -1.82
C ILE A 65 -5.12 -2.40 -2.25
N MET A 66 -4.47 -1.28 -1.93
CA MET A 66 -4.77 0.03 -2.50
C MET A 66 -3.51 0.61 -3.13
N VAL A 67 -3.61 1.04 -4.39
CA VAL A 67 -2.52 1.72 -5.11
C VAL A 67 -2.96 3.14 -5.48
N VAL A 68 -2.16 4.11 -5.06
CA VAL A 68 -2.28 5.52 -5.45
C VAL A 68 -1.32 5.77 -6.60
N CYS A 69 -1.87 5.88 -7.82
CA CYS A 69 -1.11 6.09 -9.05
C CYS A 69 -0.96 7.58 -9.33
N ARG A 70 0.21 8.14 -9.02
CA ARG A 70 0.46 9.58 -9.06
C ARG A 70 0.58 10.11 -10.49
N SER A 71 1.09 9.30 -11.41
CA SER A 71 1.24 9.64 -12.82
C SER A 71 -0.11 9.81 -13.54
N THR A 72 -1.11 9.02 -13.16
CA THR A 72 -2.44 9.02 -13.80
C THR A 72 -3.50 9.74 -12.98
N GLY A 73 -3.19 10.12 -11.73
CA GLY A 73 -4.16 10.76 -10.82
C GLY A 73 -5.28 9.81 -10.39
N THR A 74 -5.03 8.50 -10.38
CA THR A 74 -6.03 7.47 -10.07
C THR A 74 -5.71 6.73 -8.78
N VAL A 75 -6.74 6.16 -8.17
CA VAL A 75 -6.59 5.22 -7.04
C VAL A 75 -7.29 3.93 -7.44
N VAL A 76 -6.57 2.82 -7.33
CA VAL A 76 -7.09 1.48 -7.62
C VAL A 76 -7.14 0.69 -6.32
N VAL A 77 -8.31 0.16 -6.00
CA VAL A 77 -8.55 -0.64 -4.79
C VAL A 77 -8.93 -2.06 -5.20
N ARG A 78 -8.29 -3.04 -4.58
CA ARG A 78 -8.62 -4.45 -4.66
C ARG A 78 -9.00 -4.96 -3.28
N MET A 79 -10.17 -5.59 -3.20
CA MET A 79 -10.57 -6.37 -2.05
C MET A 79 -10.40 -7.85 -2.41
N GLY A 80 -9.49 -8.54 -1.73
CA GLY A 80 -9.14 -9.94 -1.98
C GLY A 80 -9.61 -10.88 -0.87
N ASP A 81 -9.46 -12.18 -1.11
CA ASP A 81 -9.54 -13.25 -0.09
C ASP A 81 -8.61 -14.42 -0.48
N ASP A 82 -7.51 -14.08 -1.15
CA ASP A 82 -6.57 -15.02 -1.76
C ASP A 82 -5.16 -14.77 -1.24
N ASP A 83 -4.46 -15.88 -0.98
CA ASP A 83 -3.07 -15.85 -0.57
C ASP A 83 -2.18 -15.80 -1.82
N GLY A 84 -1.47 -14.68 -2.00
CA GLY A 84 -0.56 -14.46 -3.11
C GLY A 84 0.42 -13.33 -2.83
N PRO A 85 1.47 -13.17 -3.65
CA PRO A 85 2.46 -12.12 -3.46
C PRO A 85 1.82 -10.75 -3.70
N ASN A 86 1.53 -10.04 -2.61
CA ASN A 86 0.84 -8.75 -2.64
C ASN A 86 1.53 -7.72 -3.54
N VAL A 87 2.85 -7.73 -3.60
CA VAL A 87 3.62 -6.82 -4.47
C VAL A 87 3.37 -7.07 -5.95
N ALA A 88 3.21 -8.34 -6.37
CA ALA A 88 2.90 -8.65 -7.76
C ALA A 88 1.48 -8.18 -8.12
N LEU A 89 0.54 -8.29 -7.19
CA LEU A 89 -0.81 -7.75 -7.36
C LEU A 89 -0.79 -6.21 -7.42
N ALA A 90 -0.04 -5.53 -6.54
CA ALA A 90 0.11 -4.08 -6.58
C ALA A 90 0.67 -3.57 -7.91
N LEU A 91 1.70 -4.23 -8.47
CA LEU A 91 2.22 -3.92 -9.80
C LEU A 91 1.20 -4.12 -10.92
N ARG A 92 0.33 -5.14 -10.83
CA ARG A 92 -0.75 -5.34 -11.80
C ARG A 92 -1.79 -4.21 -11.71
N LEU A 93 -2.13 -3.77 -10.51
CA LEU A 93 -3.05 -2.64 -10.31
C LEU A 93 -2.46 -1.32 -10.83
N GLN A 94 -1.16 -1.10 -10.63
CA GLN A 94 -0.43 0.02 -11.24
C GLN A 94 -0.51 -0.01 -12.78
N GLN A 95 -0.28 -1.18 -13.39
CA GLN A 95 -0.40 -1.33 -14.86
C GLN A 95 -1.83 -1.11 -15.36
N LEU A 96 -2.83 -1.55 -14.59
CA LEU A 96 -4.23 -1.32 -14.90
C LEU A 96 -4.54 0.18 -14.91
N ALA A 97 -4.06 0.93 -13.91
CA ALA A 97 -4.26 2.38 -13.84
C ALA A 97 -3.73 3.11 -15.07
N GLN A 98 -2.57 2.69 -15.61
CA GLN A 98 -2.02 3.27 -16.83
C GLN A 98 -2.96 3.04 -18.03
N ARG A 99 -3.50 1.82 -18.19
CA ARG A 99 -4.36 1.46 -19.32
C ARG A 99 -5.74 2.10 -19.32
N VAL A 100 -6.22 2.58 -18.17
CA VAL A 100 -7.56 3.19 -18.05
C VAL A 100 -7.55 4.66 -18.50
N VAL A 101 -6.38 5.29 -18.53
CA VAL A 101 -6.23 6.71 -18.88
C VAL A 101 -5.70 6.90 -20.31
N ASP A 102 -5.12 5.87 -20.92
CA ASP A 102 -4.79 5.81 -22.35
C ASP A 102 -6.06 5.64 -23.22
#